data_AF-A0AA40A288-F1
#
_entry.id   AF-A0AA40A288-F1
#
_cell.length_a   1.000
_cell.length_b   1.000
_cell.length_c   1.000
_cell.angle_alpha   90.00
_cell.angle_beta   90.00
_cell.angle_gamma   90.00
#
_symmetry.space_group_name_H-M   'P 1'
#
loop_
_entity.id
_entity.type
_entity.pdbx_description
1 polymer ?
#
loop_
_entity_poly.entity_id
_entity_poly.type
_entity_poly.pdbx_seq_one_letter_code
_entity_poly.pdbx_strand_id
1 'polypeptide(L)'
;MLFFSFLSIFGPFSFASTEPLKPWEVLRLTTFSPSGRPGSSPWSVINITISDQNNYNVQTTTVECGAKWTTDLPPYGQGYNCSDVPYGSWTFRMLKSESPYSSPTQDFGLQFTLVQGMNVFDGSANFAIGDNLRGLCSASGVCAFQLKEEMTPFAVEYTKRLL
;
A
#
# COMPACT_ATOMS: atom_id res chain seq x y z
N MET A 1 60.20 -28.85 -32.22
CA MET A 1 59.39 -27.62 -32.13
C MET A 1 57.97 -28.07 -31.81
N LEU A 2 57.56 -28.00 -30.54
CA LEU A 2 56.28 -28.50 -30.04
C LEU A 2 55.31 -27.31 -29.91
N PHE A 3 54.21 -27.34 -30.67
CA PHE A 3 53.13 -26.35 -30.59
C PHE A 3 52.02 -26.88 -29.69
N PHE A 4 51.80 -26.25 -28.54
CA PHE A 4 50.65 -26.50 -27.67
C PHE A 4 49.51 -25.56 -28.06
N SER A 5 48.45 -26.10 -28.66
CA SER A 5 47.18 -25.39 -28.86
C SER A 5 46.35 -25.46 -27.58
N PHE A 6 46.11 -24.31 -26.94
CA PHE A 6 45.13 -24.17 -25.88
C PHE A 6 43.74 -23.92 -26.47
N LEU A 7 42.81 -24.83 -26.24
CA LEU A 7 41.38 -24.64 -26.48
C LEU A 7 40.75 -23.94 -25.28
N SER A 8 40.40 -22.66 -25.42
CA SER A 8 39.61 -21.94 -24.41
C SER A 8 38.13 -22.28 -24.55
N ILE A 9 37.61 -23.05 -23.60
CA ILE A 9 36.18 -23.34 -23.45
C ILE A 9 35.54 -22.18 -22.69
N PHE A 10 34.98 -21.21 -23.41
CA PHE A 10 34.03 -20.25 -22.82
C PHE A 10 32.63 -20.87 -22.89
N GLY A 11 32.21 -21.52 -21.80
CA GLY A 11 30.82 -21.92 -21.64
C GLY A 11 29.93 -20.68 -21.43
N PRO A 12 28.72 -20.61 -22.02
CA PRO A 12 27.82 -19.50 -21.80
C PRO A 12 27.34 -19.51 -20.34
N PHE A 13 27.73 -18.49 -19.58
CA PHE A 13 27.13 -18.19 -18.28
C PHE A 13 25.69 -17.75 -18.51
N SER A 14 24.72 -18.62 -18.26
CA SER A 14 23.32 -18.22 -18.13
C SER A 14 23.14 -17.49 -16.80
N PHE A 15 23.04 -16.17 -16.84
CA PHE A 15 22.54 -15.39 -15.72
C PHE A 15 21.07 -15.76 -15.52
N ALA A 16 20.71 -16.27 -14.35
CA ALA A 16 19.32 -16.45 -13.97
C ALA A 16 18.65 -15.06 -13.95
N SER A 17 17.73 -14.80 -14.88
CA SER A 17 16.93 -13.58 -14.86
C SER A 17 16.03 -13.62 -13.63
N THR A 18 16.32 -12.79 -12.64
CA THR A 18 15.38 -12.52 -11.56
C THR A 18 14.24 -11.73 -12.20
N GLU A 19 13.05 -12.33 -12.35
CA GLU A 19 11.90 -11.58 -12.85
C GLU A 19 11.67 -10.35 -11.94
N PRO A 20 11.43 -9.17 -12.53
CA PRO A 20 11.18 -7.97 -11.76
C PRO A 20 9.91 -8.17 -10.92
N LEU A 21 9.96 -7.68 -9.68
CA LEU A 21 8.81 -7.69 -8.78
C LEU A 21 7.69 -6.84 -9.40
N LYS A 22 6.48 -7.39 -9.43
CA LYS A 22 5.30 -6.64 -9.86
C LYS A 22 4.87 -5.70 -8.74
N PRO A 23 4.43 -4.47 -9.04
CA PRO A 23 3.89 -3.58 -8.02
C PRO A 23 2.68 -4.21 -7.32
N TRP A 24 2.44 -3.81 -6.07
CA TRP A 24 1.17 -4.14 -5.41
C TRP A 24 0.04 -3.30 -6.00
N GLU A 25 -1.19 -3.77 -5.85
CA GLU A 25 -2.36 -3.13 -6.43
C GLU A 25 -3.39 -2.79 -5.35
N VAL A 26 -3.63 -1.50 -5.14
CA VAL A 26 -4.78 -1.05 -4.35
C VAL A 26 -6.03 -1.15 -5.22
N LEU A 27 -6.88 -2.11 -4.90
CA LEU A 27 -8.12 -2.40 -5.61
C LEU A 27 -9.28 -1.54 -5.11
N ARG A 28 -9.23 -1.13 -3.85
CA ARG A 28 -10.23 -0.27 -3.23
C ARG A 28 -9.58 0.56 -2.15
N LEU A 29 -9.96 1.83 -2.09
CA LEU A 29 -9.66 2.72 -0.99
C LEU A 29 -10.87 3.60 -0.76
N THR A 30 -11.38 3.64 0.47
CA THR A 30 -12.46 4.53 0.88
C THR A 30 -12.11 5.24 2.18
N THR A 31 -12.52 6.48 2.29
CA THR A 31 -12.37 7.30 3.49
C THR A 31 -13.67 7.96 3.87
N PHE A 32 -13.84 8.18 5.17
CA PHE A 32 -14.99 8.86 5.73
C PHE A 32 -14.56 9.73 6.91
N SER A 33 -15.05 10.96 6.95
CA SER A 33 -14.98 11.84 8.12
C SER A 33 -16.37 12.39 8.46
N PRO A 34 -16.77 12.37 9.74
CA PRO A 34 -18.04 12.92 10.20
C PRO A 34 -18.00 14.46 10.30
N SER A 35 -19.16 15.06 10.55
CA SER A 35 -19.35 16.53 10.59
C SER A 35 -18.69 17.29 11.75
N GLY A 36 -18.21 16.59 12.78
CA GLY A 36 -17.75 17.21 14.03
C GLY A 36 -18.83 17.91 14.87
N ARG A 37 -20.10 17.92 14.43
CA ARG A 37 -21.22 18.52 15.19
C ARG A 37 -21.57 17.67 16.41
N PRO A 38 -22.02 18.28 17.52
CA PRO A 38 -22.53 17.54 18.67
C PRO A 38 -23.57 16.48 18.27
N GLY A 39 -23.43 15.26 18.79
CA GLY A 39 -24.30 14.12 18.46
C GLY A 39 -23.92 13.34 17.19
N SER A 40 -22.93 13.78 16.42
CA SER A 40 -22.36 12.98 15.33
C SER A 40 -21.41 11.91 15.86
N SER A 41 -21.21 10.84 15.07
CA SER A 41 -20.10 9.91 15.29
C SER A 41 -18.77 10.69 15.36
N PRO A 42 -17.90 10.44 16.33
CA PRO A 42 -16.59 11.08 16.41
C PRO A 42 -15.54 10.42 15.51
N TRP A 43 -15.93 9.37 14.78
CA TRP A 43 -15.00 8.45 14.16
C TRP A 43 -14.81 8.72 12.67
N SER A 44 -13.56 8.96 12.29
CA SER A 44 -13.07 8.86 10.92
C SER A 44 -12.69 7.41 10.62
N VAL A 45 -12.82 7.01 9.35
CA VAL A 45 -12.56 5.64 8.90
C VAL A 45 -11.79 5.65 7.58
N ILE A 46 -10.86 4.73 7.43
CA ILE A 46 -10.26 4.34 6.14
C ILE A 46 -10.42 2.83 5.97
N ASN A 47 -10.79 2.40 4.76
CA ASN A 47 -10.79 0.99 4.38
C ASN A 47 -10.04 0.83 3.06
N ILE A 48 -9.19 -0.18 2.99
CA ILE A 48 -8.30 -0.45 1.86
C ILE A 48 -8.42 -1.93 1.52
N THR A 49 -8.46 -2.24 0.23
CA THR A 49 -8.25 -3.58 -0.29
C THR A 49 -7.02 -3.53 -1.18
N ILE A 50 -5.98 -4.29 -0.82
CA ILE A 50 -4.72 -4.34 -1.55
C ILE A 50 -4.41 -5.78 -1.94
N SER A 51 -3.85 -5.95 -3.14
CA SER A 51 -3.53 -7.24 -3.74
C SER A 51 -2.05 -7.32 -4.08
N ASP A 52 -1.45 -8.45 -3.75
CA ASP A 52 -0.10 -8.82 -4.15
C ASP A 52 -0.17 -9.92 -5.19
N GLN A 53 0.26 -9.57 -6.41
CA GLN A 53 0.34 -10.48 -7.55
C GLN A 53 1.68 -11.23 -7.64
N ASN A 54 2.61 -10.99 -6.71
CA ASN A 54 3.91 -11.65 -6.73
C ASN A 54 3.74 -13.09 -6.27
N ASN A 55 3.90 -13.99 -7.24
CA ASN A 55 3.44 -15.36 -7.16
C ASN A 55 4.43 -16.26 -6.41
N TYR A 56 4.91 -15.83 -5.24
CA TYR A 56 5.89 -16.59 -4.46
C TYR A 56 5.37 -18.00 -4.08
N ASN A 57 4.05 -18.16 -3.97
CA ASN A 57 3.36 -19.42 -3.63
C ASN A 57 2.17 -19.76 -4.54
N VAL A 58 2.17 -19.35 -5.82
CA VAL A 58 1.16 -19.72 -6.84
C VAL A 58 -0.25 -19.10 -6.65
N GLN A 59 -0.47 -18.23 -5.65
CA GLN A 59 -1.72 -17.50 -5.46
C GLN A 59 -1.54 -16.00 -5.22
N THR A 60 -2.34 -15.20 -5.92
CA THR A 60 -2.54 -13.78 -5.64
C THR A 60 -3.13 -13.61 -4.24
N THR A 61 -2.48 -12.80 -3.40
CA THR A 61 -2.94 -12.56 -2.03
C THR A 61 -3.65 -11.22 -1.96
N THR A 62 -4.93 -11.22 -1.63
CA THR A 62 -5.71 -9.98 -1.40
C THR A 62 -5.99 -9.83 0.09
N VAL A 63 -5.73 -8.65 0.63
CA VAL A 63 -5.98 -8.32 2.03
C VAL A 63 -6.86 -7.09 2.18
N GLU A 64 -7.66 -7.08 3.24
CA GLU A 64 -8.46 -5.96 3.66
C GLU A 64 -7.80 -5.28 4.87
N CYS A 65 -7.59 -3.98 4.78
CA CYS A 65 -7.02 -3.18 5.86
C CYS A 65 -8.01 -2.10 6.25
N GLY A 66 -8.14 -1.83 7.55
CA GLY A 66 -9.04 -0.80 8.04
C GLY A 66 -8.49 -0.13 9.29
N ALA A 67 -8.73 1.17 9.40
CA ALA A 67 -8.44 1.91 10.61
C ALA A 67 -9.55 2.91 10.92
N LYS A 68 -9.71 3.18 12.21
CA LYS A 68 -10.73 4.07 12.75
C LYS A 68 -10.12 4.90 13.87
N TRP A 69 -10.31 6.20 13.82
CA TRP A 69 -9.73 7.15 14.77
C TRP A 69 -10.64 8.34 15.02
N THR A 70 -10.36 9.10 16.07
CA THR A 70 -11.04 10.37 16.38
C THR A 70 -10.15 11.54 16.00
N THR A 71 -10.72 12.74 15.89
CA THR A 71 -9.97 13.97 15.57
C THR A 71 -8.85 14.26 16.59
N ASP A 72 -9.05 13.89 17.85
CA ASP A 72 -8.09 14.11 18.94
C ASP A 72 -6.86 13.19 18.85
N LEU A 73 -6.99 12.05 18.17
CA LEU A 73 -5.94 11.05 18.08
C LEU A 73 -5.72 10.66 16.60
N PRO A 74 -4.95 11.47 15.86
CA PRO A 74 -4.75 11.23 14.44
C PRO A 74 -4.00 9.93 14.16
N PRO A 75 -4.23 9.25 13.03
CA PRO A 75 -3.71 7.91 12.75
C PRO A 75 -2.25 7.92 12.25
N TYR A 76 -1.60 9.08 12.26
CA TYR A 76 -0.33 9.27 11.59
C TYR A 76 0.79 8.51 12.29
N GLY A 77 1.54 7.75 11.51
CA GLY A 77 2.66 6.94 12.00
C GLY A 77 2.25 5.69 12.79
N GLN A 78 0.96 5.50 13.07
CA GLN A 78 0.45 4.29 13.71
C GLN A 78 0.31 3.16 12.69
N GLY A 79 0.85 1.98 13.02
CA GLY A 79 0.66 0.75 12.25
C GLY A 79 -0.65 0.07 12.61
N TYR A 80 -1.39 -0.36 11.59
CA TYR A 80 -2.63 -1.12 11.70
C TYR A 80 -2.49 -2.44 10.97
N ASN A 81 -2.95 -3.52 11.58
CA ASN A 81 -2.94 -4.85 10.98
C ASN A 81 -4.06 -4.95 9.92
N CYS A 82 -3.76 -5.61 8.81
CA CYS A 82 -4.76 -6.02 7.84
C CYS A 82 -5.31 -7.42 8.18
N SER A 83 -6.24 -7.91 7.38
CA SER A 83 -6.78 -9.27 7.48
C SER A 83 -5.67 -10.32 7.39
N ASP A 84 -5.83 -11.40 8.16
CA ASP A 84 -4.88 -12.52 8.18
C ASP A 84 -4.79 -13.22 6.82
N VAL A 85 -3.57 -13.60 6.43
CA VAL A 85 -3.30 -14.41 5.24
C VAL A 85 -2.32 -15.53 5.56
N PRO A 86 -2.36 -16.66 4.84
CA PRO A 86 -1.54 -17.83 5.18
C PRO A 86 -0.03 -17.60 5.12
N TYR A 87 0.43 -16.61 4.35
CA TYR A 87 1.84 -16.45 4.00
C TYR A 87 2.39 -15.05 4.30
N GLY A 88 2.04 -14.48 5.45
CA GLY A 88 2.67 -13.25 5.91
C GLY A 88 1.76 -12.40 6.80
N SER A 89 2.32 -11.31 7.29
CA SER A 89 1.56 -10.30 8.02
C SER A 89 1.61 -8.99 7.24
N TRP A 90 0.43 -8.46 6.95
CA TRP A 90 0.25 -7.16 6.33
C TRP A 90 -0.08 -6.13 7.37
N THR A 91 0.62 -5.00 7.29
CA THR A 91 0.31 -3.80 8.06
C THR A 91 0.27 -2.60 7.13
N PHE A 92 -0.47 -1.58 7.53
CA PHE A 92 -0.42 -0.28 6.87
C PHE A 92 -0.34 0.84 7.91
N ARG A 93 0.18 1.98 7.48
CA ARG A 93 0.19 3.21 8.27
C ARG A 93 -0.12 4.42 7.40
N MET A 94 -0.82 5.39 7.99
CA MET A 94 -1.05 6.67 7.36
C MET A 94 0.17 7.57 7.57
N LEU A 95 0.68 8.15 6.50
CA LEU A 95 1.78 9.10 6.53
C LEU A 95 1.22 10.51 6.75
N LYS A 96 1.97 11.33 7.49
CA LYS A 96 1.56 12.69 7.80
C LYS A 96 1.51 13.51 6.52
N SER A 97 0.37 14.17 6.28
CA SER A 97 0.21 15.17 5.23
C SER A 97 0.91 16.47 5.63
N GLU A 98 1.25 17.32 4.65
CA GLU A 98 1.69 18.69 4.95
C GLU A 98 0.55 19.55 5.54
N SER A 99 -0.70 19.09 5.43
CA SER A 99 -1.84 19.77 6.05
C SER A 99 -1.78 19.75 7.58
N PRO A 100 -2.13 20.86 8.26
CA PRO A 100 -2.22 20.92 9.72
C PRO A 100 -3.40 20.12 10.29
N TYR A 101 -4.33 19.64 9.45
CA TYR A 101 -5.50 18.88 9.89
C TYR A 101 -5.33 17.40 9.61
N SER A 102 -5.65 16.59 10.61
CA SER A 102 -5.60 15.14 10.51
C SER A 102 -6.91 14.56 9.99
N SER A 103 -7.13 14.64 8.68
CA SER A 103 -8.34 14.11 8.06
C SER A 103 -8.01 13.17 6.90
N PRO A 104 -8.70 12.02 6.76
CA PRO A 104 -8.60 11.19 5.56
C PRO A 104 -9.40 11.80 4.38
N THR A 105 -9.81 13.06 4.53
CA THR A 105 -10.53 13.88 3.54
C THR A 105 -9.63 15.00 3.02
N GLN A 106 -8.33 14.78 3.08
CA GLN A 106 -7.29 15.63 2.54
C GLN A 106 -6.29 14.73 1.81
N ASP A 107 -5.23 15.30 1.27
CA ASP A 107 -4.19 14.52 0.64
C ASP A 107 -3.37 13.79 1.72
N PHE A 108 -3.10 12.51 1.51
CA PHE A 108 -2.38 11.67 2.46
C PHE A 108 -1.50 10.63 1.76
N GLY A 109 -0.45 10.20 2.46
CA GLY A 109 0.32 9.03 2.06
C GLY A 109 -0.13 7.79 2.83
N LEU A 110 -0.01 6.63 2.21
CA LEU A 110 -0.07 5.34 2.88
C LEU A 110 1.26 4.63 2.70
N GLN A 111 1.72 3.97 3.76
CA GLN A 111 2.76 2.96 3.66
C GLN A 111 2.18 1.61 4.00
N PHE A 112 2.52 0.61 3.20
CA PHE A 112 2.20 -0.79 3.41
C PHE A 112 3.47 -1.56 3.73
N THR A 113 3.40 -2.47 4.69
CA THR A 113 4.49 -3.38 5.03
C THR A 113 3.97 -4.81 5.04
N LEU A 114 4.63 -5.67 4.27
CA LEU A 114 4.40 -7.11 4.25
C LEU A 114 5.63 -7.81 4.83
N VAL A 115 5.42 -8.63 5.87
CA VAL A 115 6.46 -9.49 6.45
C VAL A 115 6.19 -10.95 6.08
N GLN A 116 7.16 -11.59 5.41
CA GLN A 116 7.10 -12.99 4.98
C GLN A 116 8.40 -13.72 5.36
N GLY A 117 8.36 -14.47 6.47
CA GLY A 117 9.57 -15.09 7.03
C GLY A 117 10.61 -14.04 7.39
N MET A 118 11.79 -14.09 6.76
CA MET A 118 12.87 -13.10 6.95
C MET A 118 12.78 -11.90 5.98
N ASN A 119 11.84 -11.90 5.04
CA ASN A 119 11.71 -10.82 4.06
C ASN A 119 10.70 -9.78 4.59
N VAL A 120 11.08 -8.51 4.51
CA VAL A 120 10.18 -7.38 4.69
C VAL A 120 10.07 -6.63 3.38
N PHE A 121 8.85 -6.34 2.98
CA PHE A 121 8.54 -5.55 1.81
C PHE A 121 7.85 -4.26 2.26
N ASP A 122 8.36 -3.12 1.81
CA ASP A 122 7.85 -1.80 2.17
C ASP A 122 7.47 -1.03 0.91
N GLY A 123 6.19 -0.69 0.79
CA GLY A 123 5.63 0.06 -0.34
C GLY A 123 4.91 1.32 0.13
N SER A 124 4.88 2.36 -0.69
CA SER A 124 4.22 3.62 -0.31
C SER A 124 3.57 4.29 -1.50
N ALA A 125 2.43 4.95 -1.26
CA ALA A 125 1.66 5.65 -2.27
C ALA A 125 0.99 6.89 -1.70
N ASN A 126 0.80 7.90 -2.55
CA ASN A 126 0.11 9.14 -2.20
C ASN A 126 -1.28 9.16 -2.82
N PHE A 127 -2.24 9.67 -2.06
CA PHE A 127 -3.64 9.80 -2.44
C PHE A 127 -4.08 11.23 -2.23
N ALA A 128 -4.60 11.84 -3.28
CA ALA A 128 -4.96 13.24 -3.32
C ALA A 128 -6.35 13.46 -3.92
N ILE A 129 -7.09 14.40 -3.34
CA ILE A 129 -8.45 14.73 -3.78
C ILE A 129 -8.41 15.45 -5.12
N GLY A 130 -9.20 14.97 -6.07
CA GLY A 130 -9.22 15.51 -7.43
C GLY A 130 -8.21 14.83 -8.36
N ASP A 131 -7.14 14.25 -7.83
CA ASP A 131 -6.17 13.47 -8.60
C ASP A 131 -6.58 11.99 -8.71
N ASN A 132 -6.23 11.14 -7.74
CA ASN A 132 -6.62 9.73 -7.72
C ASN A 132 -7.82 9.43 -6.81
N LEU A 133 -8.23 10.38 -5.95
CA LEU A 133 -9.45 10.27 -5.16
C LEU A 133 -10.61 11.10 -5.75
N ARG A 134 -11.82 10.56 -5.66
CA ARG A 134 -13.08 11.26 -5.94
C ARG A 134 -14.03 11.14 -4.74
N GLY A 135 -14.84 12.16 -4.53
CA GLY A 135 -15.74 12.21 -3.38
C GLY A 135 -16.38 13.57 -3.20
N LEU A 136 -17.03 13.76 -2.07
CA LEU A 136 -17.66 15.02 -1.73
C LEU A 136 -17.70 15.26 -0.23
N CYS A 137 -17.77 16.54 0.12
CA CYS A 137 -18.11 17.01 1.45
C CYS A 137 -19.49 17.67 1.40
N SER A 138 -20.38 17.29 2.30
CA SER A 138 -21.67 17.95 2.47
C SER A 138 -21.48 19.30 3.18
N ALA A 139 -22.46 20.19 3.06
CA ALA A 139 -22.53 21.43 3.85
C ALA A 139 -22.59 21.16 5.37
N SER A 140 -22.95 19.94 5.79
CA SER A 140 -22.90 19.57 7.20
C SER A 140 -21.48 19.30 7.69
N GLY A 141 -20.50 19.11 6.81
CA GLY A 141 -19.10 18.78 7.15
C GLY A 141 -18.80 17.27 7.08
N VAL A 142 -19.76 16.45 6.64
CA VAL A 142 -19.51 15.02 6.40
C VAL A 142 -18.80 14.89 5.06
N CYS A 143 -17.68 14.18 5.04
CA CYS A 143 -16.85 14.02 3.85
C CYS A 143 -16.61 12.54 3.60
N ALA A 144 -16.71 12.12 2.35
CA ALA A 144 -16.41 10.76 1.93
C ALA A 144 -15.69 10.77 0.59
N PHE A 145 -14.58 10.04 0.51
CA PHE A 145 -13.78 9.90 -0.69
C PHE A 145 -13.49 8.44 -0.98
N GLN A 146 -13.22 8.15 -2.24
CA GLN A 146 -12.84 6.82 -2.69
C GLN A 146 -11.85 6.92 -3.85
N LEU A 147 -11.09 5.85 -4.07
CA LEU A 147 -10.28 5.69 -5.28
C LEU A 147 -11.18 5.82 -6.52
N LYS A 148 -10.69 6.56 -7.51
CA LYS A 148 -11.32 6.67 -8.81
C LYS A 148 -11.34 5.31 -9.52
N GLU A 149 -12.42 5.02 -10.23
CA GLU A 149 -12.55 3.76 -10.98
C GLU A 149 -11.50 3.68 -12.09
N GLU A 150 -11.24 4.80 -12.76
CA GLU A 150 -10.22 4.91 -13.81
C GLU A 150 -8.78 4.78 -13.30
N MET A 151 -8.57 4.88 -11.98
CA MET A 151 -7.27 4.69 -11.31
C MET A 151 -7.17 3.34 -10.61
N THR A 152 -8.15 2.45 -10.80
CA THR A 152 -8.17 1.11 -10.19
C THR A 152 -7.78 0.05 -11.23
N PRO A 153 -6.81 -0.84 -10.95
CA PRO A 153 -5.97 -0.90 -9.74
C PRO A 153 -4.94 0.23 -9.67
N PHE A 154 -4.68 0.75 -8.47
CA PHE A 154 -3.63 1.74 -8.25
C PHE A 154 -2.32 1.06 -7.84
N ALA A 155 -1.28 1.22 -8.65
CA ALA A 155 0.02 0.57 -8.44
C ALA A 155 0.78 1.17 -7.24
N VAL A 156 1.37 0.31 -6.43
CA VAL A 156 2.22 0.66 -5.29
C VAL A 156 3.56 -0.04 -5.47
N GLU A 157 4.58 0.77 -5.80
CA GLU A 157 5.96 0.31 -5.84
C GLU A 157 6.44 -0.01 -4.42
N TYR A 158 7.24 -1.06 -4.30
CA TYR A 158 7.79 -1.48 -3.02
C TYR A 158 9.24 -1.95 -3.14
N THR A 159 9.91 -1.96 -2.01
CA THR A 159 11.29 -2.44 -1.88
C THR A 159 11.35 -3.63 -0.94
N LYS A 160 12.25 -4.57 -1.24
CA LYS A 160 12.49 -5.74 -0.41
C LYS A 160 13.73 -5.49 0.46
N ARG A 161 13.63 -5.82 1.76
CA ARG A 161 14.76 -5.89 2.69
C ARG A 161 14.68 -7.17 3.54
N LEU A 162 15.80 -7.53 4.16
CA LEU A 162 15.86 -8.62 5.13
C LEU A 162 15.70 -8.06 6.54
N LEU A 163 15.07 -8.83 7.44
CA LEU A 163 15.04 -8.56 8.88
C LEU A 163 16.43 -8.64 9.50
#